data_AF-A0A7V9JJM3-F1
#
_entry.id   AF-A0A7V9JJM3-F1
#
_cell.length_a   1.000
_cell.length_b   1.000
_cell.length_c   1.000
_cell.angle_alpha   90.00
_cell.angle_beta   90.00
_cell.angle_gamma   90.00
#
_symmetry.space_group_name_H-M   'P 1'
#
loop_
_entity.id
_entity.type
_entity.pdbx_description
1 polymer ?
#
loop_
_entity_poly.entity_id
_entity_poly.type
_entity_poly.pdbx_seq_one_letter_code
_entity_poly.pdbx_strand_id
1 'polypeptide(L)' 'MPRGYMEGPAAEEAERRLEELERGVEEEAPAERLAVVGSTAENPEKHFLGWRDEVDPDALFESGEAWGLSVVRRRA' A
#
# COMPACT_ATOMS: atom_id res chain seq x y z
N MET A 1 -1.27 8.85 -40.69
CA MET A 1 -1.77 8.25 -39.43
C MET A 1 -3.17 7.69 -39.67
N PRO A 2 -3.64 6.59 -39.04
CA PRO A 2 -3.11 5.86 -37.86
C PRO A 2 -2.74 4.39 -38.17
N ARG A 3 -1.60 3.90 -37.69
CA ARG A 3 -1.41 3.12 -36.44
C ARG A 3 -1.90 1.67 -36.56
N GLY A 4 -1.02 0.79 -37.03
CA GLY A 4 -1.14 -0.64 -36.83
C GLY A 4 -1.00 -0.98 -35.35
N TYR A 5 -2.07 -1.55 -34.80
CA TYR A 5 -2.09 -2.48 -33.68
C TYR A 5 -3.10 -3.53 -34.14
N MET A 6 -2.66 -4.62 -34.77
CA MET A 6 -2.58 -5.91 -34.08
C MET A 6 -3.79 -6.14 -33.15
N GLU A 7 -4.98 -6.16 -33.75
CA GLU A 7 -6.11 -6.99 -33.29
C GLU A 7 -5.61 -8.44 -33.23
N GLY A 8 -5.09 -8.81 -32.07
CA GLY A 8 -4.91 -10.19 -31.67
C GLY A 8 -6.04 -10.58 -30.73
N PRO A 9 -6.51 -11.84 -30.76
CA PRO A 9 -7.55 -12.40 -29.88
C PRO A 9 -7.10 -12.55 -28.41
N ALA A 10 -6.39 -11.55 -27.89
CA ALA A 10 -5.89 -11.46 -26.52
C ALA A 10 -6.46 -10.25 -25.77
N ALA A 11 -7.15 -9.34 -26.47
CA ALA A 11 -7.77 -8.17 -25.84
C ALA A 11 -9.09 -8.52 -25.13
N GLU A 12 -9.92 -9.41 -25.70
CA GLU A 12 -11.23 -9.76 -25.10
C GLU A 12 -11.15 -10.67 -23.86
N GLU A 13 -10.08 -11.45 -23.66
CA GLU A 13 -9.91 -12.25 -22.43
C GLU A 13 -9.43 -11.41 -21.23
N ALA A 14 -8.85 -10.23 -21.47
CA ALA A 14 -8.38 -9.36 -20.40
C ALA A 14 -9.55 -8.69 -19.66
N GLU A 15 -10.63 -8.35 -20.37
CA GLU A 15 -11.77 -7.64 -19.79
C GLU A 15 -12.69 -8.57 -18.99
N ARG A 16 -12.93 -9.82 -19.43
CA ARG A 16 -13.77 -10.78 -18.69
C ARG A 16 -13.16 -11.23 -17.35
N ARG A 17 -11.82 -11.23 -17.24
CA ARG A 17 -11.12 -11.52 -15.97
C ARG A 17 -11.21 -10.40 -14.93
N LEU A 18 -11.51 -9.17 -15.35
CA LEU A 18 -11.58 -8.03 -14.44
C LEU A 18 -12.95 -7.92 -13.75
N GLU A 19 -14.04 -8.32 -14.41
CA GLU A 19 -15.40 -8.22 -13.85
C GLU A 19 -15.80 -9.36 -12.87
N GLU A 20 -15.24 -10.57 -12.99
CA GLU A 20 -15.55 -11.67 -12.05
C GLU A 20 -14.85 -11.55 -10.69
N LEU A 21 -13.81 -10.71 -10.57
CA LEU A 21 -13.13 -10.48 -9.30
C LEU A 21 -13.85 -9.44 -8.41
N GLU A 22 -14.86 -8.74 -8.92
CA GLU A 22 -15.56 -7.69 -8.17
C GLU A 22 -16.70 -8.24 -7.29
N ARG A 23 -17.20 -9.45 -7.55
CA ARG A 23 -18.42 -9.98 -6.88
C ARG A 23 -18.19 -11.17 -5.94
N GLY A 24 -16.94 -11.51 -5.61
CA GLY A 24 -16.60 -12.74 -4.88
C GLY A 24 -15.65 -12.59 -3.69
N VAL A 25 -15.23 -11.37 -3.32
CA VAL A 25 -14.35 -11.14 -2.16
C VAL A 25 -15.08 -10.33 -1.09
N GLU A 26 -16.16 -10.91 -0.58
CA GLU A 26 -16.56 -10.70 0.82
C GLU A 26 -15.81 -11.73 1.70
N GLU A 27 -14.53 -11.93 1.43
CA GLU A 27 -13.61 -12.50 2.42
C GLU A 27 -13.11 -11.29 3.18
N GLU A 28 -13.41 -11.20 4.49
CA GLU A 28 -12.94 -10.15 5.40
C GLU A 28 -11.49 -9.79 5.07
N ALA A 29 -11.29 -8.79 4.23
CA ALA A 29 -9.96 -8.40 3.80
C ALA A 29 -9.24 -8.00 5.09
N PRO A 30 -8.13 -8.65 5.46
CA PRO A 30 -7.46 -8.39 6.73
C PRO A 30 -7.21 -6.89 6.76
N ALA A 31 -7.82 -6.22 7.75
CA ALA A 31 -7.99 -4.77 7.74
C ALA A 31 -6.68 -4.11 7.29
N GLU A 32 -6.69 -3.54 6.09
CA GLU A 32 -5.49 -2.92 5.53
C GLU A 32 -5.22 -1.64 6.31
N ARG A 33 -4.37 -1.74 7.33
CA ARG A 33 -4.02 -0.64 8.22
C ARG A 33 -2.83 0.15 7.65
N LEU A 34 -2.75 1.41 8.05
CA LEU A 34 -1.64 2.30 7.68
C LEU A 34 -0.52 2.13 8.70
N ALA A 35 0.60 1.57 8.27
CA ALA A 35 1.81 1.39 9.06
C ALA A 35 2.69 2.63 8.93
N VAL A 36 3.19 3.14 10.06
CA VAL A 36 4.26 4.14 10.12
C VAL A 36 5.59 3.39 10.17
N VAL A 37 6.43 3.64 9.17
CA VAL A 37 7.79 3.13 9.11
C VAL A 37 8.78 4.28 9.13
N GLY A 38 9.92 4.10 9.78
CA GLY A 38 10.95 5.13 9.89
C GLY A 38 12.17 4.64 10.63
N SER A 39 13.09 5.57 10.89
CA SER A 39 14.33 5.32 11.62
C SER A 39 14.28 6.03 12.97
N THR A 40 14.91 5.44 13.99
CA THR A 40 14.99 6.00 15.35
C THR A 40 16.43 6.05 15.82
N ALA A 41 16.68 6.71 16.95
CA ALA A 41 18.00 6.77 17.60
C ALA A 41 18.58 5.38 17.88
N GLU A 42 17.71 4.43 18.23
CA GLU A 42 18.10 3.06 18.57
C GLU A 42 18.29 2.18 17.33
N ASN A 43 17.52 2.44 16.27
CA ASN A 43 17.62 1.70 15.02
C ASN A 43 17.60 2.66 13.81
N PRO A 44 18.77 2.96 13.22
CA PRO A 44 18.89 3.94 12.13
C PRO A 44 18.31 3.43 10.81
N GLU A 45 18.00 2.14 10.68
CA GLU A 45 17.35 1.58 9.49
C GLU A 45 15.83 1.81 9.51
N LYS A 46 15.21 1.87 8.33
CA LYS A 46 13.75 1.97 8.22
C LYS A 46 13.09 0.70 8.75
N HIS A 47 12.41 0.83 9.88
CA HIS A 47 11.66 -0.25 10.52
C HIS A 47 10.24 0.22 10.87
N PHE A 48 9.42 -0.74 11.28
CA PHE A 48 8.05 -0.46 11.69
C PHE A 48 8.03 0.18 13.08
N LEU A 49 7.45 1.37 13.17
CA LEU A 49 7.33 2.14 14.41
C LEU A 49 5.96 1.96 15.08
N GLY A 50 4.93 1.66 14.28
CA GLY A 50 3.57 1.49 14.77
C GLY A 50 2.54 1.69 13.68
N TRP A 51 1.26 1.58 14.03
CA TRP A 51 0.16 1.91 13.14
C TRP A 51 -0.17 3.41 13.27
N ARG A 52 -0.56 4.05 12.16
CA ARG A 52 -0.95 5.49 12.10
C ARG A 52 -2.06 5.86 13.10
N ASP A 53 -2.92 4.90 13.44
CA ASP A 53 -4.00 5.05 14.41
C ASP A 53 -3.51 5.07 15.88
N GLU A 54 -2.36 4.45 16.13
CA GLU A 54 -1.78 4.28 17.47
C GLU A 54 -0.61 5.26 17.70
N VAL A 55 0.08 5.62 16.62
CA VAL A 55 1.28 6.46 16.64
C VAL A 55 1.14 7.56 15.60
N ASP A 56 1.30 8.81 16.05
CA ASP A 56 1.30 9.95 15.15
C ASP A 56 2.72 10.21 14.60
N PRO A 57 2.93 10.13 13.27
CA PRO A 57 4.23 10.34 12.66
C PRO A 57 4.67 11.80 12.74
N ASP A 58 3.76 12.76 12.73
CA ASP A 58 4.12 14.18 12.85
C ASP A 58 4.69 14.43 14.25
N ALA A 59 3.99 13.96 15.28
CA ALA A 59 4.46 14.07 16.66
C ALA A 59 5.82 13.38 16.89
N LEU A 60 6.04 12.19 16.31
CA LEU A 60 7.34 11.48 16.37
C LEU A 60 8.47 12.26 15.71
N PHE A 61 8.17 12.97 14.62
CA PHE A 61 9.15 13.78 13.93
C PHE A 61 9.43 15.09 14.68
N GLU A 62 8.40 15.74 15.19
CA GLU A 62 8.49 16.96 16.00
C GLU A 62 9.24 16.70 17.33
N SER A 63 9.02 15.55 17.97
CA SER A 63 9.74 15.15 19.18
C SER A 63 11.20 14.75 18.89
N GLY A 64 11.52 14.45 17.63
CA GLY A 64 12.83 13.97 17.22
C GLY A 64 13.10 12.50 17.58
N GLU A 65 12.09 11.74 18.00
CA GLU A 65 12.21 10.30 18.27
C GLU A 65 12.42 9.48 17.00
N ALA A 66 11.83 9.93 15.88
CA ALA A 66 11.96 9.25 14.61
C ALA A 66 12.14 10.22 13.42
N TRP A 67 12.78 9.72 12.36
CA TRP A 67 13.02 10.46 11.12
C TRP A 67 12.85 9.57 9.90
N GLY A 68 12.79 10.19 8.72
CA GLY A 68 12.60 9.47 7.46
C GLY A 68 11.26 8.71 7.39
N LEU A 69 10.25 9.23 8.10
CA LEU A 69 8.96 8.59 8.27
C LEU A 69 8.24 8.39 6.94
N SER A 70 7.55 7.26 6.80
CA SER A 70 6.74 6.93 5.64
C SER A 70 5.51 6.16 6.10
N VAL A 71 4.36 6.45 5.51
CA VAL A 71 3.11 5.75 5.80
C VAL A 71 2.84 4.79 4.66
N VAL A 72 2.79 3.50 4.95
CA VAL A 72 2.55 2.44 3.97
C VAL A 72 1.31 1.64 4.34
N ARG A 73 0.54 1.23 3.35
CA ARG A 73 -0.60 0.34 3.57
C ARG A 73 -0.06 -1.09 3.74
N ARG A 74 -0.40 -1.73 4.86
CA ARG A 74 0.03 -3.09 5.18
C ARG A 74 -1.16 -3.87 5.74
N ARG A 75 -1.24 -5.16 5.42
CA ARG A 75 -2.15 -6.07 6.11
C ARG A 75 -1.73 -6.17 7.57
N ALA A 76 -2.68 -5.96 8.48
CA ALA A 76 -2.49 -6.06 9.92
C ALA A 76 -2.37 -7.51 10.38
#